data_AF-A0A1J4SL93-F1
#
_entry.id   AF-A0A1J4SL93-F1
#
_cell.length_a   1.000
_cell.length_b   1.000
_cell.length_c   1.000
_cell.angle_alpha   90.00
_cell.angle_beta   90.00
_cell.angle_gamma   90.00
#
_symmetry.space_group_name_H-M   'P 1'
#
loop_
_entity.id
_entity.type
_entity.pdbx_description
1 polymer ?
#
loop_
_entity_poly.entity_id
_entity_poly.type
_entity_poly.pdbx_seq_one_letter_code
_entity_poly.pdbx_strand_id
1 'polypeptide(L)'
;MRSRLVFENDERVYTPADLLSLCLALKVPFVYDAHHHRCLPDGLSVEEVTGRALKTWNREHLFHLSSPKCGWKGGQPQFHHDYIDAKDFPACWRGPDITVGVEAKAKELSIKRL
;
A
#
# COMPACT_ATOMS: atom_id res chain seq x y z
N MET A 1 2.27 15.29 -20.14
CA MET A 1 2.99 14.20 -19.41
C MET A 1 2.53 13.98 -17.96
N ARG A 2 1.74 14.86 -17.33
CA ARG A 2 1.26 14.68 -15.94
C ARG A 2 0.13 13.65 -15.73
N SER A 3 -0.54 13.18 -16.78
CA SER A 3 -1.73 12.33 -16.67
C SER A 3 -1.50 10.93 -16.08
N ARG A 4 -0.24 10.52 -15.87
CA ARG A 4 0.12 9.22 -15.30
C ARG A 4 0.84 9.30 -13.95
N LEU A 5 1.14 10.51 -13.47
CA LEU A 5 1.84 10.69 -12.20
C LEU A 5 0.95 10.21 -11.05
N VAL A 6 1.56 9.52 -10.10
CA VAL A 6 0.96 9.08 -8.84
C VAL A 6 1.98 9.27 -7.72
N PHE A 7 1.51 9.37 -6.48
CA PHE A 7 2.37 9.34 -5.30
C PHE A 7 2.04 8.14 -4.43
N GLU A 8 3.04 7.60 -3.75
CA GLU A 8 2.95 6.45 -2.87
C GLU A 8 3.63 6.79 -1.54
N ASN A 9 3.07 6.33 -0.42
CA ASN A 9 3.70 6.46 0.89
C ASN A 9 4.88 5.50 1.04
N ASP A 10 5.87 5.90 1.82
CA ASP A 10 7.08 5.11 2.06
C ASP A 10 7.25 4.77 3.55
N GLU A 11 8.21 3.90 3.83
CA GLU A 11 8.46 3.33 5.14
C GLU A 11 9.42 4.14 6.02
N ARG A 12 9.87 5.31 5.56
CA ARG A 12 10.96 6.08 6.20
C ARG A 12 10.65 7.56 6.40
N VAL A 13 9.99 8.22 5.46
CA VAL A 13 9.86 9.68 5.41
C VAL A 13 8.40 10.12 5.24
N TYR A 14 7.71 9.68 4.19
CA TYR A 14 6.38 10.19 3.85
C TYR A 14 5.28 9.20 4.19
N THR A 15 4.51 9.55 5.21
CA THR A 15 3.34 8.79 5.65
C THR A 15 2.13 9.02 4.75
N PRO A 16 1.08 8.18 4.83
CA PRO A 16 -0.21 8.48 4.21
C PRO A 16 -0.79 9.85 4.63
N ALA A 17 -0.68 10.23 5.90
CA ALA A 17 -1.16 11.51 6.39
C ALA A 17 -0.50 12.69 5.67
N ASP A 18 0.80 12.61 5.39
CA ASP A 18 1.56 13.63 4.65
C ASP A 18 1.07 13.75 3.20
N LEU A 19 0.93 12.61 2.52
CA LEU A 19 0.70 12.59 1.07
C LEU A 19 -0.78 12.73 0.69
N LEU A 20 -1.72 12.24 1.49
CA LEU A 20 -3.15 12.29 1.16
C LEU A 20 -3.64 13.73 0.97
N SER A 21 -3.22 14.64 1.85
CA SER A 21 -3.59 16.06 1.77
C SER A 21 -3.06 16.70 0.50
N LEU A 22 -1.81 16.39 0.12
CA LEU A 22 -1.17 16.85 -1.11
C LEU A 22 -1.88 16.29 -2.35
N CYS A 23 -2.17 14.99 -2.38
CA CYS A 23 -2.82 14.30 -3.49
C CYS A 23 -4.21 14.86 -3.76
N LEU A 24 -4.99 15.11 -2.70
CA LEU A 24 -6.31 15.75 -2.80
C LEU A 24 -6.23 17.17 -3.35
N ALA A 25 -5.28 17.98 -2.86
CA ALA A 25 -5.11 19.36 -3.31
C ALA A 25 -4.66 19.45 -4.79
N LEU A 26 -3.74 18.57 -5.21
CA LEU A 26 -3.21 18.54 -6.56
C LEU A 26 -4.05 17.71 -7.54
N LYS A 27 -5.08 17.01 -7.05
CA LYS A 27 -5.88 16.04 -7.83
C LYS A 27 -5.00 14.99 -8.52
N VAL A 28 -4.01 14.48 -7.79
CA VAL A 28 -3.10 13.41 -8.22
C VAL A 28 -3.49 12.13 -7.47
N PRO A 29 -3.53 10.96 -8.12
CA PRO A 29 -3.85 9.73 -7.42
C PRO A 29 -2.79 9.33 -6.40
N PHE A 30 -3.27 8.81 -5.27
CA PHE A 30 -2.46 8.26 -4.19
C PHE A 30 -2.50 6.72 -4.25
N VAL A 31 -1.38 6.10 -4.59
CA VAL A 31 -1.16 4.66 -4.46
C VAL A 31 -0.91 4.37 -3.00
N TYR A 32 -1.76 3.54 -2.40
CA TYR A 32 -1.60 3.19 -0.99
C TYR A 32 -0.79 1.90 -0.85
N ASP A 33 0.36 1.98 -0.20
CA ASP A 33 1.12 0.80 0.24
C ASP A 33 0.87 0.53 1.73
N ALA A 34 0.22 -0.61 2.00
CA ALA A 34 -0.13 -1.02 3.36
C ALA A 34 1.09 -1.51 4.16
N HIS A 35 2.12 -2.06 3.50
CA HIS A 35 3.34 -2.51 4.15
C HIS A 35 4.17 -1.33 4.66
N HIS A 36 4.42 -0.33 3.81
CA HIS A 36 5.11 0.91 4.16
C HIS A 36 4.40 1.63 5.31
N HIS A 37 3.07 1.72 5.27
CA HIS A 37 2.32 2.35 6.37
C HIS A 37 2.45 1.58 7.70
N ARG A 38 2.52 0.25 7.67
CA ARG A 38 2.78 -0.54 8.88
C ARG A 38 4.20 -0.35 9.41
N CYS A 39 5.17 -0.10 8.54
CA CYS A 39 6.55 0.21 8.91
C CYS A 39 6.72 1.63 9.46
N LEU A 40 5.98 2.60 8.92
CA LEU A 40 5.95 3.99 9.36
C LEU A 40 4.51 4.44 9.69
N PRO A 41 4.00 4.11 10.88
CA PRO A 41 2.62 4.43 11.27
C PRO A 41 2.44 5.92 11.56
N ASP A 42 1.33 6.48 11.12
CA ASP A 42 0.97 7.90 11.32
C ASP A 42 -0.23 8.11 12.25
N GLY A 43 -0.72 7.02 12.86
CA GLY A 43 -1.88 7.02 13.75
C GLY A 43 -3.21 6.80 13.03
N LEU A 44 -3.25 6.79 11.70
CA LEU A 44 -4.43 6.39 10.94
C LEU A 44 -4.50 4.86 10.80
N SER A 45 -5.71 4.32 10.76
CA SER A 45 -5.90 2.91 10.43
C SER A 45 -5.76 2.66 8.92
N VAL A 46 -5.43 1.42 8.56
CA VAL A 46 -5.41 0.95 7.18
C VAL A 46 -6.77 1.19 6.48
N GLU A 47 -7.87 1.01 7.21
CA GLU A 47 -9.22 1.22 6.69
C GLU A 47 -9.50 2.70 6.39
N GLU A 48 -9.12 3.60 7.29
CA GLU A 48 -9.26 5.04 7.08
C GLU A 48 -8.43 5.52 5.89
N VAL A 49 -7.17 5.10 5.81
CA VAL A 49 -6.29 5.46 4.68
C VAL A 49 -6.84 4.89 3.37
N THR A 50 -7.31 3.64 3.36
CA THR A 50 -7.96 3.01 2.20
C THR A 50 -9.13 3.86 1.70
N GLY A 51 -10.06 4.23 2.59
CA GLY A 51 -11.23 5.03 2.22
C GLY A 51 -10.87 6.42 1.68
N ARG A 52 -9.78 7.02 2.16
CA ARG A 52 -9.28 8.31 1.65
C ARG A 52 -8.55 8.15 0.32
N ALA A 53 -7.70 7.13 0.19
CA ALA A 53 -6.96 6.80 -1.02
C ALA A 53 -7.90 6.61 -2.20
N LEU A 54 -8.98 5.83 -2.02
CA LEU A 54 -9.98 5.58 -3.07
C LEU A 54 -10.57 6.86 -3.68
N LYS A 55 -10.74 7.92 -2.86
CA LYS A 55 -11.29 9.21 -3.30
C LYS A 55 -10.32 10.05 -4.14
N THR A 56 -9.03 9.68 -4.18
CA THR A 56 -8.01 10.38 -4.98
C THR A 56 -7.96 9.91 -6.44
N TRP A 57 -8.62 8.80 -6.76
CA TRP A 57 -8.61 8.21 -8.09
C TRP A 57 -9.88 8.56 -8.88
N ASN A 58 -9.71 8.79 -10.18
CA ASN A 58 -10.78 8.96 -11.18
C ASN A 58 -10.71 7.89 -12.29
N ARG A 59 -9.95 6.82 -12.04
CA ARG A 59 -9.67 5.67 -12.89
C ARG A 59 -9.39 4.47 -11.96
N GLU A 60 -9.05 3.32 -12.53
CA GLU A 60 -8.69 2.11 -11.78
C GLU A 60 -7.67 2.40 -10.67
N HIS A 61 -8.01 1.97 -9.44
CA HIS A 61 -7.21 2.18 -8.24
C HIS A 61 -6.05 1.18 -8.19
N LEU A 62 -4.84 1.66 -7.92
CA LEU A 62 -3.67 0.79 -7.70
C LEU A 62 -3.17 0.94 -6.26
N PHE A 63 -3.14 -0.17 -5.54
CA PHE A 63 -2.67 -0.29 -4.16
C PHE A 63 -1.54 -1.32 -4.13
N HIS A 64 -0.61 -1.24 -3.17
CA HIS A 64 0.52 -2.17 -3.05
C HIS A 64 0.47 -2.99 -1.76
N LEU A 65 0.90 -4.24 -1.86
CA LEU A 65 0.97 -5.19 -0.74
C LEU A 65 2.30 -5.95 -0.73
N SER A 66 2.92 -5.94 0.45
CA SER A 66 4.12 -6.70 0.80
C SER A 66 4.03 -7.30 2.20
N SER A 67 4.83 -8.33 2.43
CA SER A 67 5.04 -8.96 3.74
C SER A 67 6.52 -8.83 4.17
N PRO A 68 6.82 -8.64 5.47
CA PRO A 68 8.19 -8.51 5.96
C PRO A 68 8.95 -9.84 5.87
N LYS A 69 10.19 -9.79 5.36
CA LYS A 69 11.07 -10.94 5.14
C LYS A 69 11.33 -11.76 6.40
N CYS A 70 11.45 -11.10 7.54
CA CYS A 70 11.72 -11.72 8.83
C CYS A 70 10.49 -11.71 9.77
N GLY A 71 9.29 -11.44 9.23
CA GLY A 71 8.09 -11.21 10.03
C GLY A 71 8.07 -9.83 10.70
N TRP A 72 6.90 -9.39 11.17
CA TRP A 72 6.74 -8.08 11.82
C TRP A 72 7.50 -7.93 13.15
N LYS A 73 7.84 -9.03 13.79
CA LYS A 73 8.69 -9.06 15.00
C LYS A 73 10.16 -9.33 14.68
N GLY A 74 10.49 -9.62 13.43
CA GLY A 74 11.86 -9.71 12.96
C GLY A 74 12.44 -8.31 12.77
N GLY A 75 13.76 -8.18 12.92
CA GLY A 75 14.43 -6.93 12.56
C GLY A 75 14.23 -6.60 11.08
N GLN A 76 14.23 -5.29 10.77
CA GLN A 76 14.15 -4.75 9.41
C GLN A 76 12.86 -5.14 8.66
N PRO A 77 11.67 -4.76 9.18
CA PRO A 77 10.39 -5.14 8.59
C PRO A 77 10.20 -4.60 7.17
N GLN A 78 10.91 -3.55 6.77
CA GLN A 78 10.85 -2.96 5.43
C GLN A 78 11.30 -3.88 4.28
N PHE A 79 12.02 -4.97 4.59
CA PHE A 79 12.49 -5.86 3.54
C PHE A 79 11.38 -6.81 3.11
N HIS A 80 11.04 -6.80 1.83
CA HIS A 80 9.97 -7.64 1.31
C HIS A 80 10.37 -9.13 1.31
N HIS A 81 9.45 -9.96 1.75
CA HIS A 81 9.52 -11.41 1.68
C HIS A 81 9.37 -11.89 0.23
N ASP A 82 9.74 -13.14 -0.02
CA ASP A 82 9.57 -13.78 -1.33
C ASP A 82 8.09 -14.01 -1.70
N TYR A 83 7.22 -14.03 -0.69
CA TYR A 83 5.80 -14.37 -0.74
C TYR A 83 4.99 -13.46 0.18
N ILE A 84 3.69 -13.34 -0.06
CA ILE A 84 2.76 -12.63 0.82
C ILE A 84 2.19 -13.60 1.87
N ASP A 85 2.18 -13.16 3.13
CA ASP A 85 1.38 -13.80 4.18
C ASP A 85 -0.08 -13.34 4.03
N ALA A 86 -1.03 -14.27 3.93
CA ALA A 86 -2.46 -13.95 3.81
C ALA A 86 -2.99 -13.08 4.97
N LYS A 87 -2.32 -13.10 6.13
CA LYS A 87 -2.65 -12.23 7.27
C LYS A 87 -2.32 -10.76 7.02
N ASP A 88 -1.39 -10.48 6.12
CA ASP A 88 -1.02 -9.11 5.75
C ASP A 88 -2.00 -8.48 4.77
N PHE A 89 -2.89 -9.26 4.16
CA PHE A 89 -3.95 -8.74 3.32
C PHE A 89 -5.01 -8.02 4.18
N PRO A 90 -5.20 -6.69 4.02
CA PRO A 90 -6.15 -5.93 4.82
C PRO A 90 -7.59 -6.44 4.67
N ALA A 91 -8.31 -6.58 5.78
CA ALA A 91 -9.68 -7.09 5.73
C ALA A 91 -10.64 -6.17 4.96
N CYS A 92 -10.44 -4.84 5.06
CA CYS A 92 -11.20 -3.84 4.32
C CYS A 92 -11.02 -3.91 2.80
N TRP A 93 -10.02 -4.65 2.30
CA TRP A 93 -9.75 -4.81 0.85
C TRP A 93 -10.51 -5.99 0.23
N ARG A 94 -11.23 -6.80 1.00
CA ARG A 94 -11.98 -7.97 0.48
C ARG A 94 -13.33 -7.63 -0.19
N GLY A 95 -13.78 -6.38 -0.07
CA GLY A 95 -15.07 -5.91 -0.60
C GLY A 95 -14.98 -4.96 -1.80
N PRO A 96 -14.14 -3.90 -1.77
CA PRO A 96 -14.10 -2.92 -2.85
C PRO A 96 -13.41 -3.48 -4.09
N ASP A 97 -13.82 -2.98 -5.26
CA ASP A 97 -13.16 -3.25 -6.54
C ASP A 97 -11.87 -2.41 -6.62
N ILE A 98 -10.74 -3.04 -6.27
CA ILE A 98 -9.40 -2.44 -6.27
C ILE A 98 -8.39 -3.35 -6.95
N THR A 99 -7.39 -2.75 -7.58
CA THR A 99 -6.24 -3.48 -8.11
C THR A 99 -5.10 -3.44 -7.10
N VAL A 100 -4.62 -4.62 -6.73
CA VAL A 100 -3.51 -4.79 -5.77
C VAL A 100 -2.27 -5.29 -6.50
N GLY A 101 -1.25 -4.43 -6.57
CA GLY A 101 0.11 -4.80 -6.95
C GLY A 101 0.78 -5.59 -5.83
N VAL A 102 1.16 -6.83 -6.11
CA VAL A 102 1.89 -7.69 -5.18
C VAL A 102 3.40 -7.48 -5.35
N GLU A 103 4.05 -6.96 -4.33
CA GLU A 103 5.47 -6.59 -4.38
C GLU A 103 6.37 -7.61 -3.64
N ALA A 104 6.30 -8.88 -4.07
CA ALA A 104 7.08 -9.97 -3.50
C ALA A 104 8.25 -10.37 -4.42
N LYS A 105 9.37 -10.86 -3.84
CA LYS A 105 10.56 -11.21 -4.64
C LYS A 105 10.36 -12.40 -5.58
N ALA A 106 9.47 -13.34 -5.24
CA ALA A 106 9.14 -14.48 -6.11
C ALA A 106 8.14 -14.13 -7.23
N LYS A 107 7.74 -12.86 -7.37
CA LYS A 107 6.91 -12.35 -8.48
C LYS A 107 5.66 -13.19 -8.71
N GLU A 108 5.46 -13.77 -9.90
CA GLU A 108 4.28 -14.54 -10.28
C GLU A 108 4.05 -15.78 -9.41
N LEU A 109 5.10 -16.34 -8.78
CA LEU A 109 4.97 -17.47 -7.85
C LEU A 109 4.32 -17.06 -6.54
N SER A 110 4.38 -15.78 -6.17
CA SER A 110 3.69 -15.27 -4.98
C SER A 110 2.17 -15.27 -5.18
N ILE A 111 1.71 -14.93 -6.39
CA ILE A 111 0.28 -14.91 -6.75
C ILE A 111 -0.31 -16.33 -6.71
N LYS A 112 0.43 -17.35 -7.18
CA LYS A 112 -0.04 -18.75 -7.18
C LYS A 112 -0.30 -19.34 -5.79
N ARG A 113 0.21 -18.70 -4.74
CA ARG A 113 0.08 -19.17 -3.35
C ARG A 113 -0.95 -18.37 -2.53
N LEU A 114 -1.57 -17.35 -3.12
CA LEU A 114 -2.60 -16.53 -2.51
C LEU A 114 -3.99 -17.20 -2.59
#